data_AF-A0A3D4ITE8-F1
#
_entry.id   AF-A0A3D4ITE8-F1
#
_cell.length_a   1.000
_cell.length_b   1.000
_cell.length_c   1.000
_cell.angle_alpha   90.00
_cell.angle_beta   90.00
_cell.angle_gamma   90.00
#
_symmetry.space_group_name_H-M   'P 1'
#
loop_
_entity.id
_entity.type
_entity.pdbx_description
1 polymer ?
#
loop_
_entity_poly.entity_id
_entity_poly.type
_entity_poly.pdbx_seq_one_letter_code
_entity_poly.pdbx_strand_id
1 'polypeptide(L)'
;KEEITGFIFKEHLFASSYDSFLRKVPSLQTLETLEACELLVITYQKLEELYVTLPKINVLTRKVAEQRFINGQQILSSFLLESPEERYRRFEVQHKDLLQRVPQNMIASFLGITPVSLSRIRKRMQQPSSP
;
A
#
# COMPACT_ATOMS: atom_id res chain seq x y z
N LYS A 1 -5.71 17.71 10.71
CA LYS A 1 -6.53 16.77 9.91
C LYS A 1 -5.96 15.39 10.20
N GLU A 2 -6.77 14.39 10.51
CA GLU A 2 -6.25 13.06 10.80
C GLU A 2 -5.73 12.43 9.50
N GLU A 3 -4.50 11.90 9.53
CA GLU A 3 -3.86 11.30 8.36
C GLU A 3 -4.31 9.84 8.21
N ILE A 4 -4.62 9.43 6.98
CA ILE A 4 -5.08 8.08 6.66
C ILE A 4 -4.05 7.39 5.77
N THR A 5 -3.54 6.25 6.22
CA THR A 5 -2.61 5.43 5.45
C THR A 5 -3.39 4.55 4.47
N GLY A 6 -3.49 4.98 3.21
CA GLY A 6 -4.21 4.19 2.18
C GLY A 6 -3.39 3.07 1.56
N PHE A 7 -2.06 3.19 1.52
CA PHE A 7 -1.16 2.23 0.89
C PHE A 7 0.17 2.15 1.63
N ILE A 8 0.79 0.98 1.58
CA ILE A 8 2.15 0.74 2.09
C ILE A 8 2.94 0.09 0.96
N PHE A 9 4.13 0.62 0.68
CA PHE A 9 5.01 0.14 -0.38
C PHE A 9 6.30 -0.36 0.25
N LYS A 10 6.80 -1.50 -0.26
CA LYS A 10 8.08 -2.09 0.13
C LYS A 10 9.04 -2.13 -1.04
N GLU A 11 10.24 -2.62 -0.80
CA GLU A 11 11.25 -2.82 -1.84
C GLU A 11 10.70 -3.47 -3.12
N HIS A 12 11.21 -3.00 -4.27
CA HIS A 12 10.82 -3.45 -5.61
C HIS A 12 9.36 -3.15 -6.03
N LEU A 13 8.58 -2.43 -5.22
CA LEU A 13 7.27 -1.94 -5.62
C LEU A 13 7.34 -0.52 -6.17
N PHE A 14 6.51 -0.26 -7.18
CA PHE A 14 6.30 1.10 -7.69
C PHE A 14 5.37 1.88 -6.75
N ALA A 15 5.81 3.07 -6.35
CA ALA A 15 5.02 4.01 -5.55
C ALA A 15 4.81 5.32 -6.33
N SER A 16 3.57 5.80 -6.35
CA SER A 16 3.19 7.08 -6.96
C SER A 16 1.77 7.44 -6.52
N SER A 17 1.45 8.74 -6.53
CA SER A 17 0.06 9.19 -6.65
C SER A 17 -0.34 9.12 -8.13
N TYR A 18 -0.82 7.95 -8.54
CA TYR A 18 -0.92 7.60 -9.96
C TYR A 18 -1.95 8.45 -10.72
N ASP A 19 -3.08 8.81 -10.09
CA ASP A 19 -4.07 9.74 -10.67
C ASP A 19 -3.45 11.10 -10.97
N SER A 20 -2.77 11.69 -9.97
CA SER A 20 -2.05 12.96 -10.11
C SER A 20 -0.96 12.89 -11.18
N PHE A 21 -0.17 11.82 -11.19
CA PHE A 21 0.91 11.62 -12.15
C PHE A 21 0.41 11.57 -13.60
N LEU A 22 -0.67 10.82 -13.87
CA LEU A 22 -1.21 10.68 -15.22
C LEU A 22 -2.00 11.92 -15.67
N ARG A 23 -2.83 12.48 -14.78
CA ARG A 23 -3.70 13.62 -15.10
C ARG A 23 -2.99 14.96 -15.02
N LYS A 24 -1.78 14.98 -14.46
CA LYS A 24 -0.96 16.18 -14.24
C LYS A 24 -1.70 17.24 -13.40
N VAL A 25 -2.37 16.78 -12.34
CA VAL A 25 -3.09 17.62 -11.37
C VAL A 25 -2.43 17.51 -9.98
N PRO A 26 -2.60 18.50 -9.09
CA PRO A 26 -2.10 18.40 -7.72
C PRO A 26 -2.57 17.12 -7.03
N SER A 27 -1.67 16.45 -6.30
CA SER A 27 -2.02 15.22 -5.60
C SER A 27 -2.86 15.51 -4.35
N LEU A 28 -3.84 14.64 -4.11
CA LEU A 28 -4.58 14.59 -2.85
C LEU A 28 -3.87 13.73 -1.79
N GLN A 29 -2.73 13.13 -2.14
CA GLN A 29 -2.00 12.17 -1.32
C GLN A 29 -0.57 12.64 -1.13
N THR A 30 0.00 12.34 0.04
CA THR A 30 1.43 12.50 0.31
C THR A 30 2.09 11.13 0.24
N LEU A 31 3.34 11.09 -0.22
CA LEU A 31 4.21 9.93 -0.09
C LEU A 31 5.32 10.28 0.89
N GLU A 32 5.56 9.39 1.84
CA GLU A 32 6.62 9.52 2.84
C GLU A 32 7.43 8.21 2.92
N THR A 33 8.69 8.31 3.31
CA THR A 33 9.56 7.17 3.58
C THR A 33 9.60 6.92 5.08
N LEU A 34 9.29 5.70 5.52
CA LEU A 34 9.30 5.32 6.94
C LEU A 34 10.67 4.89 7.47
N GLU A 35 11.58 4.61 6.55
CA GLU A 35 12.96 4.19 6.80
C GLU A 35 13.86 4.78 5.71
N ALA A 36 15.17 4.64 5.86
CA ALA A 36 16.12 5.07 4.83
C ALA A 36 15.92 4.21 3.56
N CYS A 37 15.66 4.87 2.43
CA CYS A 37 15.35 4.20 1.16
C CYS A 37 16.21 4.76 0.03
N GLU A 38 16.52 3.90 -0.93
CA GLU A 38 17.08 4.29 -2.22
C GLU A 38 15.98 4.15 -3.29
N LEU A 39 15.78 5.21 -4.09
CA LEU A 39 14.65 5.30 -5.01
C LEU A 39 15.12 5.57 -6.43
N LEU A 40 14.56 4.83 -7.38
CA LEU A 40 14.59 5.19 -8.80
C LEU A 40 13.37 6.06 -9.10
N VAL A 41 13.60 7.31 -9.49
CA VAL A 41 12.56 8.31 -9.75
C VAL A 41 12.52 8.64 -11.24
N ILE A 42 11.31 8.72 -11.79
CA ILE A 42 11.08 9.15 -13.17
C ILE A 42 10.00 10.22 -13.23
N THR A 43 10.24 11.26 -14.04
CA THR A 43 9.24 12.29 -14.31
C THR A 43 8.26 11.83 -15.38
N TYR A 44 7.09 12.45 -15.44
CA TYR A 44 6.12 12.18 -16.51
C TYR A 44 6.75 12.40 -17.90
N GLN A 45 7.46 13.50 -18.09
CA GLN A 45 8.10 13.82 -19.38
C GLN A 45 9.12 12.76 -19.79
N LYS A 46 9.93 12.27 -18.84
CA LYS A 46 10.92 11.24 -19.15
C LYS A 46 10.27 9.89 -19.45
N LEU A 47 9.16 9.57 -18.80
CA LEU A 47 8.41 8.36 -19.10
C LEU A 47 7.79 8.41 -20.50
N GLU A 48 7.23 9.55 -20.92
CA GLU A 48 6.71 9.76 -22.28
C GLU A 48 7.80 9.61 -23.34
N GLU A 49 8.99 10.18 -23.09
CA GLU A 49 10.16 9.99 -23.97
C GLU A 49 10.54 8.51 -24.09
N LEU A 50 10.58 7.79 -22.96
CA LEU A 50 10.91 6.37 -22.94
C LEU A 50 9.90 5.50 -23.70
N TYR A 51 8.62 5.89 -23.74
CA TYR A 51 7.64 5.18 -24.56
C TYR A 51 7.97 5.21 -26.05
N VAL A 52 8.58 6.30 -26.52
CA VAL A 52 9.00 6.47 -27.92
C VAL A 52 10.36 5.80 -28.15
N THR A 53 11.34 6.05 -27.28
CA THR A 53 12.72 5.60 -27.50
C THR A 53 12.94 4.13 -27.16
N LEU A 54 12.12 3.55 -26.29
CA LEU A 54 12.22 2.15 -25.86
C LEU A 54 10.83 1.51 -25.74
N PRO A 55 10.23 1.03 -26.84
CA PRO A 55 8.85 0.54 -26.86
C PRO A 55 8.51 -0.55 -25.83
N LYS A 56 9.51 -1.33 -25.37
CA LYS A 56 9.35 -2.32 -24.29
C LYS A 56 8.87 -1.70 -22.97
N ILE A 57 9.12 -0.41 -22.74
CA ILE A 57 8.64 0.30 -21.56
C ILE A 57 7.11 0.34 -21.48
N ASN A 58 6.41 0.35 -22.62
CA ASN A 58 4.94 0.24 -22.63
C ASN A 58 4.45 -1.08 -22.01
N VAL A 59 5.18 -2.18 -22.20
CA VAL A 59 4.84 -3.48 -21.60
C VAL A 59 5.08 -3.43 -20.09
N LEU A 60 6.21 -2.86 -19.66
CA LEU A 60 6.55 -2.71 -18.26
C LEU A 60 5.50 -1.86 -17.53
N THR A 61 5.18 -0.67 -18.04
CA THR A 61 4.25 0.24 -17.36
C THR A 61 2.81 -0.26 -17.39
N ARG A 62 2.39 -0.96 -18.45
CA ARG A 62 1.12 -1.70 -18.44
C ARG A 62 1.07 -2.74 -17.34
N LYS A 63 2.13 -3.55 -17.17
CA LYS A 63 2.21 -4.56 -16.10
C LYS A 63 2.18 -3.93 -14.71
N VAL A 64 2.85 -2.80 -14.53
CA VAL A 64 2.77 -2.01 -13.29
C VAL A 64 1.34 -1.51 -13.06
N ALA A 65 0.68 -0.97 -14.07
CA ALA A 65 -0.70 -0.50 -13.96
C ALA A 65 -1.68 -1.64 -13.64
N GLU A 66 -1.56 -2.80 -14.29
CA GLU A 66 -2.32 -4.01 -14.00
C GLU A 66 -2.15 -4.44 -12.53
N GLN A 67 -0.91 -4.52 -12.04
CA GLN A 67 -0.65 -4.87 -10.64
C GLN A 67 -1.25 -3.85 -9.67
N ARG A 68 -1.16 -2.54 -9.98
CA ARG A 68 -1.75 -1.48 -9.14
C ARG A 68 -3.28 -1.59 -9.09
N PHE A 69 -3.91 -1.88 -10.23
CA PHE A 69 -5.35 -2.08 -10.31
C PHE A 69 -5.79 -3.29 -9.47
N ILE A 70 -5.11 -4.43 -9.63
CA ILE A 70 -5.39 -5.65 -8.85
C ILE A 70 -5.23 -5.39 -7.35
N ASN A 71 -4.15 -4.72 -6.93
CA ASN A 71 -3.93 -4.40 -5.51
C ASN A 71 -5.04 -3.50 -4.96
N GLY A 72 -5.45 -2.46 -5.71
CA GLY A 72 -6.56 -1.60 -5.32
C GLY A 72 -7.88 -2.37 -5.18
N GLN A 73 -8.16 -3.28 -6.11
CA GLN A 73 -9.34 -4.14 -6.06
C GLN A 73 -9.29 -5.11 -4.87
N GLN A 74 -8.15 -5.72 -4.57
CA GLN A 74 -7.97 -6.61 -3.41
C GLN A 74 -8.16 -5.88 -2.07
N ILE A 75 -7.69 -4.64 -1.97
CA ILE A 75 -7.95 -3.77 -0.80
C ILE A 75 -9.45 -3.51 -0.71
N LEU A 76 -10.09 -3.03 -1.79
CA LEU A 76 -11.53 -2.76 -1.79
C LEU A 76 -12.35 -4.00 -1.39
N SER A 77 -12.08 -5.16 -1.99
CA SER A 77 -12.77 -6.42 -1.67
C SER A 77 -12.58 -6.83 -0.20
N SER A 78 -11.39 -6.61 0.37
CA SER A 78 -11.13 -6.86 1.80
C SER A 78 -12.04 -6.04 2.70
N PHE A 79 -12.19 -4.75 2.39
CA PHE A 79 -13.04 -3.87 3.17
C PHE A 79 -14.53 -4.23 3.07
N LEU A 80 -14.96 -4.81 1.95
CA LEU A 80 -16.34 -5.21 1.71
C LEU A 80 -16.68 -6.59 2.27
N LEU A 81 -15.73 -7.53 2.27
CA LEU A 81 -16.00 -8.95 2.52
C LEU A 81 -15.43 -9.46 3.84
N GLU A 82 -14.40 -8.80 4.39
CA GLU A 82 -13.68 -9.30 5.57
C GLU A 82 -13.97 -8.43 6.79
N SER A 83 -14.15 -9.08 7.93
CA SER A 83 -14.15 -8.44 9.25
C SER A 83 -12.78 -7.83 9.56
N PRO A 84 -12.69 -6.84 10.46
CA PRO A 84 -11.41 -6.27 10.88
C PRO A 84 -10.37 -7.29 11.34
N GLU A 85 -10.79 -8.32 12.08
CA GLU A 85 -9.96 -9.43 12.53
C GLU A 85 -9.39 -10.23 11.35
N GLU A 86 -10.21 -10.52 10.34
CA GLU A 86 -9.77 -11.22 9.12
C GLU A 86 -8.79 -10.38 8.31
N ARG A 87 -9.06 -9.07 8.18
CA ARG A 87 -8.13 -8.13 7.51
C ARG A 87 -6.76 -8.11 8.20
N TYR A 88 -6.74 -8.05 9.54
CA TYR A 88 -5.50 -8.11 10.31
C TYR A 88 -4.77 -9.45 10.11
N ARG A 89 -5.47 -10.59 10.21
CA ARG A 89 -4.87 -11.91 9.95
C ARG A 89 -4.24 -11.99 8.57
N ARG A 90 -4.97 -11.54 7.55
CA ARG A 90 -4.49 -11.53 6.17
C ARG A 90 -3.26 -10.67 6.02
N PHE A 91 -3.24 -9.49 6.64
CA PHE A 91 -2.06 -8.61 6.67
C PHE A 91 -0.88 -9.28 7.38
N GLU A 92 -1.09 -9.91 8.54
CA GLU A 92 -0.04 -10.60 9.29
C GLU A 92 0.59 -11.75 8.50
N VAL A 93 -0.21 -12.49 7.72
CA VAL A 93 0.28 -13.57 6.85
C VAL A 93 1.03 -13.03 5.63
N GLN A 94 0.49 -12.01 4.95
CA GLN A 94 1.05 -11.50 3.70
C GLN A 94 2.22 -10.52 3.90
N HIS A 95 2.25 -9.83 5.04
CA HIS A 95 3.12 -8.70 5.33
C HIS A 95 3.73 -8.80 6.73
N LYS A 96 4.16 -10.01 7.11
CA LYS A 96 4.76 -10.28 8.42
C LYS A 96 5.94 -9.37 8.75
N ASP A 97 6.76 -9.04 7.75
CA ASP A 97 7.89 -8.13 7.87
C ASP A 97 7.46 -6.68 8.19
N LEU A 98 6.35 -6.23 7.60
CA LEU A 98 5.84 -4.87 7.80
C LEU A 98 5.30 -4.64 9.21
N LEU A 99 4.92 -5.70 9.94
CA LEU A 99 4.48 -5.58 11.34
C LEU A 99 5.57 -5.01 12.27
N GLN A 100 6.85 -5.16 11.91
CA GLN A 100 7.99 -4.64 12.66
C GLN A 100 8.53 -3.31 12.09
N ARG A 101 8.31 -3.05 10.80
CA ARG A 101 8.84 -1.87 10.08
C ARG A 101 7.87 -0.68 10.12
N VAL A 102 6.56 -0.94 10.18
CA VAL A 102 5.53 0.08 10.06
C VAL A 102 4.93 0.43 11.42
N PRO A 103 4.79 1.72 11.77
CA PRO A 103 4.11 2.14 12.98
C PRO A 103 2.69 1.58 13.10
N GLN A 104 2.32 1.13 14.30
CA GLN A 104 1.05 0.45 14.55
C GLN A 104 -0.18 1.33 14.23
N ASN A 105 -0.08 2.65 14.39
CA ASN A 105 -1.15 3.58 14.01
C ASN A 105 -1.37 3.61 12.49
N MET A 106 -0.32 3.54 11.68
CA MET A 106 -0.43 3.47 10.22
C MET A 106 -1.00 2.12 9.76
N ILE A 107 -0.59 1.02 10.41
CA ILE A 107 -1.20 -0.30 10.17
C ILE A 107 -2.69 -0.27 10.51
N ALA A 108 -3.07 0.29 11.67
CA ALA A 108 -4.47 0.41 12.06
C ALA A 108 -5.27 1.22 11.03
N SER A 109 -4.73 2.36 10.59
CA SER A 109 -5.31 3.22 9.56
C SER A 109 -5.50 2.48 8.23
N PHE A 110 -4.47 1.76 7.76
CA PHE A 110 -4.53 0.92 6.56
C PHE A 110 -5.59 -0.18 6.62
N LEU A 111 -5.76 -0.80 7.79
CA LEU A 111 -6.79 -1.81 8.02
C LEU A 111 -8.19 -1.23 8.25
N GLY A 112 -8.32 0.10 8.30
CA GLY A 112 -9.57 0.81 8.56
C GLY A 112 -10.10 0.64 9.98
N ILE A 113 -9.21 0.57 10.96
CA ILE A 113 -9.54 0.45 12.37
C ILE A 113 -8.77 1.44 13.23
N THR A 114 -9.24 1.66 14.47
CA THR A 114 -8.50 2.48 15.42
C THR A 114 -7.29 1.73 15.98
N PRO A 115 -6.23 2.44 16.46
CA PRO A 115 -5.10 1.81 17.15
C PRO A 115 -5.52 0.99 18.37
N VAL A 116 -6.59 1.41 19.07
CA VAL A 116 -7.18 0.67 20.20
C VAL A 116 -7.80 -0.65 19.73
N SER A 117 -8.56 -0.63 18.63
CA SER A 117 -9.13 -1.85 18.04
C SER A 117 -8.03 -2.82 17.59
N LEU A 118 -6.98 -2.32 16.93
CA LEU A 118 -5.83 -3.14 16.52
C LEU A 118 -5.18 -3.82 17.75
N SER A 119 -4.94 -3.06 18.81
CA SER A 119 -4.36 -3.59 20.05
C SER A 119 -5.22 -4.71 20.67
N ARG A 120 -6.55 -4.56 20.66
CA ARG A 120 -7.50 -5.58 21.15
C ARG A 120 -7.50 -6.84 20.28
N ILE A 121 -7.40 -6.70 18.95
CA ILE A 121 -7.31 -7.85 18.02
C ILE A 121 -6.03 -8.63 18.28
N ARG A 122 -4.88 -7.94 18.35
CA ARG A 122 -3.58 -8.57 18.61
C ARG A 122 -3.54 -9.34 19.93
N LYS A 123 -4.09 -8.76 21.01
CA LYS A 123 -4.16 -9.43 22.31
C LYS A 123 -4.99 -10.71 22.27
N ARG A 124 -6.14 -10.70 21.59
CA ARG A 124 -7.00 -11.89 21.43
C ARG A 124 -6.30 -13.00 20.64
N MET A 125 -5.46 -12.65 19.66
CA MET A 125 -4.74 -13.63 18.83
C MET A 125 -3.48 -14.22 19.50
N GLN A 126 -2.91 -13.54 20.50
CA GLN A 126 -1.78 -14.04 21.29
C GLN A 126 -2.21 -14.96 22.44
N GLN A 127 -3.49 -14.97 22.81
CA GLN A 127 -4.00 -15.93 23.77
C GLN A 127 -4.18 -17.28 23.08
N PRO A 128 -3.57 -18.37 23.58
CA PRO A 128 -3.89 -19.70 23.07
C PRO A 128 -5.39 -19.90 23.24
N SER A 129 -6.07 -20.34 22.18
CA SER A 129 -7.47 -20.76 22.25
C SER A 129 -7.58 -21.77 23.40
N SER A 130 -8.20 -21.37 24.51
CA SER A 130 -8.54 -22.30 25.57
C SER A 130 -9.40 -23.40 24.95
N PRO A 131 -9.10 -24.68 25.24
CA PRO A 131 -9.88 -25.81 24.75
C PRO A 131 -11.34 -25.77 25.23
#